data_AF-A0AAP0AZJ4-F1
#
_entry.id   AF-A0AAP0AZJ4-F1
#
_cell.length_a   1.000
_cell.length_b   1.000
_cell.length_c   1.000
_cell.angle_alpha   90.00
_cell.angle_beta   90.00
_cell.angle_gamma   90.00
#
_symmetry.space_group_name_H-M   'P 1'
#
loop_
_entity.id
_entity.type
_entity.pdbx_description
1 polymer ?
#
loop_
_entity_poly.entity_id
_entity_poly.type
_entity_poly.pdbx_seq_one_letter_code
_entity_poly.pdbx_strand_id
1 'polypeptide(L)' 'MEAAGFAKVGLSFFNLCQSRMLLGLFNDGYKVEEEEPNKLVFCWKTCKLLLASVWSATASGSPAARSLSC' A
#
# COMPACT_ATOMS: atom_id res chain seq x y z
N MET A 1 8.63 8.16 3.78
CA MET A 1 9.20 6.83 3.46
C MET A 1 10.19 6.93 2.31
N GLU A 2 9.83 7.54 1.18
CA GLU A 2 10.75 7.74 0.05
C GLU A 2 12.02 8.51 0.43
N ALA A 3 11.89 9.66 1.12
CA ALA A 3 13.04 10.42 1.64
C ALA A 3 13.90 9.63 2.65
N ALA A 4 13.39 8.53 3.19
CA ALA A 4 14.12 7.61 4.07
C ALA A 4 14.70 6.40 3.31
N GLY A 5 14.70 6.42 1.97
CA GLY A 5 15.29 5.37 1.12
C GLY A 5 14.39 4.17 0.86
N PHE A 6 13.09 4.23 1.13
CA PHE A 6 12.16 3.14 0.83
C PHE A 6 11.52 3.32 -0.55
N ALA A 7 11.36 2.23 -1.30
CA ALA A 7 10.66 2.24 -2.58
C ALA A 7 9.15 2.02 -2.37
N LYS A 8 8.33 2.74 -3.14
CA LYS A 8 6.89 2.49 -3.23
C LYS A 8 6.64 1.10 -3.84
N VAL A 9 5.72 0.33 -3.26
CA VAL A 9 5.31 -0.97 -3.81
C VAL A 9 3.81 -0.97 -4.03
N GLY A 10 3.38 -1.35 -5.23
CA GLY A 10 1.97 -1.42 -5.57
C GLY A 10 1.19 -2.34 -4.63
N LEU A 11 -0.02 -1.94 -4.29
CA LEU A 11 -0.97 -2.80 -3.59
C LEU A 11 -1.38 -3.94 -4.50
N SER A 12 -1.49 -5.15 -3.93
CA SER A 12 -2.08 -6.24 -4.70
C SER A 12 -3.60 -6.05 -4.81
N PHE A 13 -4.18 -6.60 -5.88
CA PHE A 13 -5.63 -6.72 -6.01
C PHE A 13 -6.27 -7.35 -4.76
N PHE A 14 -5.61 -8.35 -4.17
CA PHE A 14 -6.06 -9.00 -2.93
C PHE A 14 -6.11 -8.03 -1.76
N ASN A 15 -5.15 -7.12 -1.61
CA ASN A 15 -5.19 -6.12 -0.53
C ASN A 15 -6.43 -5.23 -0.65
N LEU A 16 -6.75 -4.79 -1.87
CA LEU A 16 -7.94 -3.98 -2.13
C LEU A 16 -9.23 -4.78 -1.87
N CYS A 17 -9.34 -6.01 -2.39
CA CYS A 17 -10.51 -6.86 -2.15
C CYS A 17 -10.73 -7.16 -0.66
N GLN A 18 -9.66 -7.50 0.07
CA GLN A 18 -9.74 -7.79 1.50
C GLN A 18 -10.16 -6.56 2.30
N SER A 19 -9.66 -5.37 1.95
CA SER A 19 -10.09 -4.13 2.60
C SER A 19 -11.57 -3.81 2.36
N ARG A 20 -12.08 -4.01 1.14
CA ARG A 20 -13.52 -3.84 0.83
C ARG A 20 -14.39 -4.84 1.58
N MET A 21 -13.98 -6.11 1.63
CA MET A 21 -14.68 -7.16 2.39
C MET A 21 -14.72 -6.81 3.89
N LEU A 22 -13.59 -6.39 4.46
CA LEU A 22 -13.51 -5.97 5.86
C LEU A 22 -14.49 -4.83 6.15
N LEU A 23 -14.54 -3.80 5.31
CA LEU A 23 -15.47 -2.68 5.50
C LEU A 23 -16.94 -3.09 5.38
N GLY A 24 -17.25 -4.06 4.52
CA GLY A 24 -18.61 -4.59 4.37
C GLY A 24 -19.14 -5.33 5.61
N LEU A 25 -18.29 -5.64 6.60
CA LEU A 25 -18.72 -6.21 7.89
C LEU A 25 -19.24 -5.14 8.87
N PHE A 26 -19.02 -3.85 8.59
CA PHE A 26 -19.40 -2.73 9.43
C PHE A 26 -20.48 -1.88 8.75
N ASN A 27 -21.08 -0.94 9.50
CA ASN A 27 -22.16 -0.08 9.02
C ASN A 27 -21.86 0.62 7.68
N ASP A 28 -22.92 0.81 6.89
CA ASP A 28 -22.88 1.54 5.63
C ASP A 28 -22.45 3.00 5.85
N GLY A 29 -21.24 3.31 5.40
CA GLY A 29 -20.62 4.62 5.55
C GLY A 29 -19.11 4.57 5.42
N TYR A 30 -18.50 3.43 5.78
CA TYR A 30 -17.09 3.21 5.51
C TYR A 30 -16.82 2.98 4.02
N LYS A 31 -15.73 3.56 3.52
CA LYS A 31 -15.27 3.39 2.14
C LYS A 31 -13.76 3.24 2.12
N VAL A 32 -13.27 2.59 1.07
CA VAL A 32 -11.85 2.55 0.74
C VAL A 32 -11.65 3.15 -0.66
N GLU A 33 -10.71 4.08 -0.75
CA GLU A 33 -10.31 4.74 -2.00
C GLU A 33 -8.83 4.45 -2.27
N GLU A 34 -8.49 4.22 -3.54
CA GLU A 34 -7.11 4.11 -3.98
C GLU A 34 -6.62 5.50 -4.41
N GLU A 35 -5.78 6.12 -3.59
CA GLU A 35 -5.26 7.48 -3.84
C GLU A 35 -3.99 7.43 -4.70
N GLU A 36 -3.17 6.39 -4.51
CA GLU A 36 -1.98 6.08 -5.30
C GLU A 36 -1.85 4.55 -5.42
N PRO A 37 -1.08 4.02 -6.39
CA PRO A 37 -0.93 2.57 -6.56
C PRO A 37 -0.43 1.81 -5.32
N ASN A 38 0.25 2.49 -4.38
CA ASN A 38 0.75 1.91 -3.14
C ASN A 38 -0.04 2.33 -1.89
N LYS A 39 -1.18 3.02 -2.05
CA LYS A 39 -1.85 3.73 -0.96
C LYS A 39 -3.37 3.60 -0.97
N LEU A 40 -3.92 3.15 0.16
CA LEU A 40 -5.35 3.13 0.45
C LEU A 40 -5.71 4.26 1.41
N VAL A 41 -6.88 4.85 1.19
CA VAL A 41 -7.52 5.80 2.11
C VAL A 41 -8.81 5.19 2.61
N PHE A 42 -8.93 5.07 3.93
CA PHE A 42 -10.17 4.69 4.60
C PHE A 42 -10.94 5.94 4.96
N CYS A 43 -12.21 5.98 4.57
CA CYS A 43 -13.09 7.11 4.78
C CYS A 43 -14.34 6.69 5.55
N TRP A 44 -14.91 7.61 6.32
CA TRP A 44 -16.30 7.56 6.75
C TRP A 44 -17.08 8.67 6.02
N LYS A 45 -17.99 8.27 5.14
CA LYS A 45 -18.65 9.16 4.18
C LYS A 45 -17.60 9.93 3.36
N THR A 46 -17.50 11.24 3.53
CA THR A 46 -16.52 12.11 2.85
C THR A 46 -15.31 12.43 3.72
N CYS A 47 -15.29 11.98 4.99
CA CYS A 47 -14.21 12.24 5.92
C CYS A 47 -13.12 11.18 5.78
N LYS A 48 -11.90 11.59 5.41
CA LYS A 48 -10.71 10.72 5.40
C LYS A 48 -10.29 10.43 6.85
N LEU A 49 -10.16 9.16 7.20
CA LEU A 49 -9.83 8.71 8.56
C LEU A 49 -8.38 8.21 8.65
N LEU A 50 -8.00 7.31 7.75
CA LEU A 50 -6.72 6.62 7.81
C LEU A 50 -6.13 6.46 6.41
N LEU A 51 -4.83 6.63 6.30
CA LEU A 51 -4.07 6.32 5.10
C LEU A 51 -3.12 5.15 5.40
N ALA A 52 -3.21 4.11 4.58
CA ALA A 52 -2.31 2.96 4.64
C ALA A 52 -1.47 2.93 3.35
N SER A 53 -0.17 2.71 3.46
CA SER A 53 0.72 2.62 2.30
C SER A 53 1.75 1.51 2.43
N VAL A 54 2.13 0.92 1.30
CA VAL A 54 3.11 -0.17 1.24
C VAL A 54 4.43 0.34 0.68
N TRP A 55 5.51 -0.07 1.34
CA TRP A 55 6.88 0.33 1.04
C TRP A 55 7.80 -0.87 1.23
N SER A 56 8.83 -0.95 0.41
CA SER A 56 9.91 -1.94 0.56
C SER A 56 11.22 -1.23 0.86
N ALA A 57 12.05 -1.85 1.70
CA ALA A 57 13.42 -1.39 1.89
C ALA A 57 14.16 -1.52 0.54
N THR A 58 14.73 -0.42 0.06
CA THR A 58 15.69 -0.55 -1.04
C THR A 58 16.96 -1.17 -0.47
N ALA A 59 17.52 -2.16 -1.15
CA ALA A 59 18.79 -2.75 -0.76
C ALA A 59 19.91 -1.74 -1.01
N SER A 60 20.02 -0.73 -0.15
CA SER A 60 21.17 0.16 -0.10
C SER A 60 22.31 -0.57 0.60
N GLY A 61 22.97 -1.49 -0.12
CA GLY A 61 24.28 -2.01 0.27
C GLY A 61 24.47 -3.53 0.33
N SER A 62 23.97 -4.32 -0.63
CA SER A 62 24.57 -5.65 -0.87
C SER A 62 25.47 -5.60 -2.11
N PRO A 63 26.79 -5.85 -2.01
CA PRO A 63 27.66 -6.01 -3.17
C PRO A 63 27.36 -7.30 -3.98
N ALA A 64 26.37 -8.11 -3.59
CA ALA A 64 26.11 -9.42 -4.17
C ALA A 64 25.21 -9.42 -5.42
N ALA A 65 24.87 -8.26 -5.99
CA ALA A 65 24.20 -8.18 -7.28
C ALA A 65 25.18 -7.79 -8.41
N ARG A 66 26.39 -8.34 -8.39
CA ARG A 66 27.24 -8.41 -9.58
C ARG A 66 27.03 -9.78 -10.24
N SER A 67 26.37 -9.73 -11.40
CA SER A 67 26.44 -10.70 -12.50
C SER A 67 26.22 -12.18 -12.17
N LEU A 68 25.03 -12.68 -12.51
CA LEU A 68 24.89 -14.00 -13.10
C LEU A 68 24.31 -13.82 -14.50
N SER A 69 25.20 -13.69 -15.48
CA SER A 69 24.95 -13.99 -16.88
C SER A 69 25.41 -15.42 -17.12
N CYS A 70 24.47 -16.31 -17.42
CA CYS A 70 24.72 -17.55 -18.16
C CYS A 70 24.21 -17.36 -19.59
#